data_AF-A0A6G2DB68-F1
#
_entry.id   AF-A0A6G2DB68-F1
#
_cell.length_a   1.000
_cell.length_b   1.000
_cell.length_c   1.000
_cell.angle_alpha   90.00
_cell.angle_beta   90.00
_cell.angle_gamma   90.00
#
_symmetry.space_group_name_H-M   'P 1'
#
loop_
_entity.id
_entity.type
_entity.pdbx_description
1 polymer ?
#
loop_
_entity_poly.entity_id
_entity_poly.type
_entity_poly.pdbx_seq_one_letter_code
_entity_poly.pdbx_strand_id
1 'polypeptide(L)' 'EFGGAKVLLKPAVEGSGVAAGGAVRAVVELAGVADITSKSLGSNTPINIVRATVEGLKQLKRAEEIAALRGISVSDLA' A
#
# COMPACT_ATOMS: atom_id res chain seq x y z
N GLU A 1 -9.53 -0.20 2.07
CA GLU A 1 -10.71 0.66 2.35
C GLU A 1 -11.14 0.44 3.79
N PHE A 2 -11.65 1.47 4.46
CA PHE A 2 -12.26 1.32 5.79
C PHE A 2 -13.36 2.37 5.97
N GLY A 3 -14.59 1.94 6.23
CA GLY A 3 -15.76 2.82 6.21
C GLY A 3 -15.88 3.52 4.84
N GLY A 4 -15.97 4.85 4.84
CA GLY A 4 -15.99 5.65 3.60
C GLY A 4 -14.61 6.01 3.02
N ALA A 5 -13.50 5.64 3.68
CA ALA A 5 -12.16 6.04 3.26
C ALA A 5 -11.50 4.98 2.37
N LYS A 6 -11.02 5.40 1.19
CA LYS A 6 -10.29 4.56 0.25
C LYS A 6 -8.88 5.13 0.08
N VAL A 7 -7.86 4.28 0.09
CA VAL A 7 -6.47 4.71 -0.07
C VAL A 7 -5.86 3.87 -1.18
N LEU A 8 -5.37 4.54 -2.22
CA LEU A 8 -4.57 3.92 -3.26
C LEU A 8 -3.10 3.99 -2.83
N LEU A 9 -2.44 2.85 -2.78
CA LEU A 9 -1.00 2.70 -2.52
C LEU A 9 -0.36 2.16 -3.80
N LYS A 10 0.70 2.81 -4.29
CA LYS A 10 1.43 2.38 -5.47
C LYS A 10 2.94 2.41 -5.19
N PRO A 11 3.69 1.36 -5.58
CA PRO A 11 5.15 1.41 -5.51
C PRO A 11 5.65 2.61 -6.32
N ALA A 12 6.69 3.26 -5.81
CA ALA A 12 7.36 4.37 -6.50
C ALA A 12 8.76 3.95 -6.96
N VAL A 13 9.40 4.81 -7.76
CA VAL A 13 10.77 4.58 -8.22
C VAL A 13 11.72 4.69 -7.01
N GLU A 14 12.78 3.90 -7.00
CA GLU A 14 13.81 3.94 -5.96
C GLU A 14 14.36 5.36 -5.77
N GLY A 15 14.43 5.81 -4.52
CA GLY A 15 14.93 7.15 -4.15
C GLY A 15 13.93 8.30 -4.33
N SER A 16 12.66 8.01 -4.64
CA SER A 16 11.59 9.02 -4.74
C SER A 16 11.00 9.42 -3.38
N GLY A 17 11.21 8.60 -2.35
CA GLY A 17 10.71 8.82 -1.00
C GLY A 17 9.21 8.61 -0.85
N VAL A 18 8.66 9.15 0.24
CA VAL A 18 7.26 8.96 0.63
C VAL A 18 6.38 10.13 0.14
N ALA A 19 5.75 9.94 -1.02
CA ALA A 19 4.74 10.83 -1.58
C ALA A 19 3.33 10.44 -1.09
N ALA A 20 2.99 10.89 0.14
CA ALA A 20 1.73 10.54 0.80
C ALA A 20 1.14 11.69 1.63
N GLY A 21 -0.18 11.68 1.79
CA GLY A 21 -0.88 12.58 2.72
C GLY A 21 -0.55 12.24 4.17
N GLY A 22 -0.62 13.22 5.09
CA GLY A 22 -0.06 13.10 6.45
C GLY A 22 -0.47 11.83 7.22
N ALA A 23 -1.76 11.46 7.19
CA ALA A 23 -2.25 10.25 7.84
C ALA A 23 -1.68 8.95 7.24
N VAL A 24 -1.53 8.90 5.91
CA VAL A 24 -0.94 7.74 5.22
C VAL A 24 0.57 7.71 5.46
N ARG A 25 1.24 8.86 5.35
CA ARG A 25 2.69 9.05 5.55
C ARG A 25 3.13 8.50 6.90
N ALA A 26 2.44 8.87 7.99
CA ALA A 26 2.77 8.40 9.34
C ALA A 26 2.75 6.86 9.45
N VAL A 27 1.82 6.19 8.76
CA VAL A 27 1.72 4.73 8.78
C VAL A 27 2.85 4.08 7.96
N VAL A 28 3.08 4.56 6.74
CA VAL A 28 4.04 3.92 5.82
C VAL A 28 5.49 4.15 6.25
N GLU A 29 5.80 5.31 6.85
CA GLU A 29 7.12 5.57 7.43
C GLU A 29 7.40 4.64 8.62
N LEU A 30 6.42 4.46 9.52
CA LEU A 30 6.54 3.51 10.63
C LEU A 30 6.63 2.06 10.16
N ALA A 31 6.02 1.73 9.03
CA ALA A 31 6.13 0.42 8.39
C ALA A 31 7.49 0.19 7.70
N GLY A 32 8.36 1.22 7.62
CA GLY A 32 9.67 1.13 6.98
C GLY A 32 9.64 1.18 5.45
N VAL A 33 8.57 1.70 4.85
CA VAL A 33 8.47 1.82 3.38
C VAL A 33 9.17 3.10 2.92
N ALA A 34 10.25 2.94 2.17
CA ALA A 34 11.06 4.07 1.68
C ALA A 34 10.40 4.81 0.50
N ASP A 35 9.94 4.06 -0.50
CA ASP A 35 9.49 4.63 -1.79
C ASP A 35 8.03 4.25 -2.07
N ILE A 36 7.12 5.22 -1.96
CA ILE A 36 5.70 4.99 -2.20
C ILE A 36 4.97 6.25 -2.65
N THR A 37 4.06 6.09 -3.59
CA THR A 37 3.09 7.13 -3.96
C THR A 37 1.71 6.70 -3.49
N SER A 38 0.96 7.61 -2.88
CA SER A 38 -0.40 7.33 -2.44
C SER A 38 -1.38 8.43 -2.79
N LYS A 39 -2.66 8.04 -2.88
CA LYS A 39 -3.78 8.96 -3.02
C LYS A 39 -4.93 8.53 -2.12
N SER A 40 -5.35 9.43 -1.24
CA SER A 40 -6.61 9.28 -0.49
C SER A 40 -7.79 9.60 -1.42
N LEU A 41 -8.76 8.72 -1.43
CA LEU A 41 -9.99 8.76 -2.23
C LEU A 41 -11.20 8.57 -1.29
N GLY A 42 -12.34 9.17 -1.63
CA GLY A 42 -13.53 9.11 -0.78
C GLY A 42 -13.42 9.98 0.47
N SER A 43 -13.84 9.45 1.63
CA SER A 43 -13.86 10.17 2.90
C SER A 43 -12.45 10.53 3.40
N ASN A 44 -12.30 11.75 3.90
CA ASN A 44 -11.04 12.31 4.38
C ASN A 44 -10.86 12.23 5.92
N THR A 45 -11.70 11.48 6.63
CA THR A 45 -11.59 11.33 8.09
C THR A 45 -10.26 10.67 8.46
N PRO A 46 -9.37 11.31 9.25
CA PRO A 46 -8.00 10.83 9.48
C PRO A 46 -7.91 9.42 10.04
N ILE A 47 -8.73 9.07 11.04
CA ILE A 47 -8.73 7.73 11.64
C ILE A 47 -9.09 6.64 10.63
N ASN A 48 -10.00 6.93 9.70
CA ASN A 48 -10.42 5.97 8.68
C ASN A 48 -9.35 5.84 7.59
N ILE A 49 -8.65 6.91 7.23
CA ILE A 49 -7.49 6.84 6.33
C ILE A 49 -6.39 5.96 6.92
N VAL A 50 -6.05 6.14 8.20
CA VAL A 50 -5.06 5.30 8.90
C VAL A 50 -5.47 3.84 8.86
N ARG A 51 -6.71 3.52 9.27
CA ARG A 51 -7.23 2.15 9.25
C ARG A 51 -7.26 1.55 7.84
N ALA A 52 -7.69 2.32 6.85
CA ALA A 52 -7.71 1.90 5.45
C ALA A 52 -6.30 1.63 4.90
N THR A 53 -5.30 2.39 5.34
CA THR A 53 -3.89 2.20 4.97
C THR A 53 -3.33 0.93 5.57
N VAL A 54 -3.52 0.71 6.87
CA VAL A 54 -3.10 -0.52 7.56
C VAL A 54 -3.75 -1.75 6.93
N GLU A 55 -5.04 -1.68 6.63
CA GLU A 55 -5.76 -2.76 5.97
C GLU A 55 -5.23 -3.03 4.55
N GLY A 56 -4.91 -1.99 3.78
CA GLY A 56 -4.29 -2.12 2.47
C GLY A 56 -2.93 -2.80 2.52
N LEU A 57 -2.09 -2.46 3.50
CA LEU A 57 -0.77 -3.09 3.68
C LEU A 57 -0.87 -4.57 4.04
N LYS A 58 -1.87 -4.96 4.85
CA LYS A 58 -2.11 -6.38 5.21
C LYS A 58 -2.55 -7.25 4.03
N GLN A 59 -3.15 -6.65 3.00
CA GLN A 59 -3.64 -7.36 1.82
C GLN A 59 -2.55 -7.60 0.78
N LEU A 60 -1.36 -7.01 0.94
CA LEU A 60 -0.23 -7.24 0.05
C LEU A 60 0.22 -8.69 0.15
N LYS A 61 0.52 -9.27 -1.02
CA LYS A 61 1.02 -10.63 -1.16
C LYS A 61 2.37 -10.58 -1.86
N ARG A 62 3.26 -11.49 -1.49
CA ARG A 62 4.57 -11.58 -2.14
C ARG A 62 4.45 -12.25 -3.50
N ALA A 63 5.36 -11.94 -4.42
CA ALA A 63 5.33 -12.51 -5.77
C ALA A 63 5.46 -14.04 -5.73
N GLU A 64 6.28 -14.56 -4.81
CA GLU A 64 6.51 -16.00 -4.60
C GLU A 64 5.24 -16.72 -4.14
N GLU A 65 4.47 -16.09 -3.26
CA GLU A 65 3.19 -16.64 -2.76
C GLU A 65 2.17 -16.75 -3.90
N ILE A 66 2.08 -15.72 -4.76
CA ILE A 66 1.18 -15.74 -5.92
C ILE A 66 1.65 -16.76 -6.96
N ALA A 67 2.96 -16.85 -7.22
CA ALA A 67 3.52 -17.81 -8.16
C ALA A 67 3.23 -19.26 -7.71
N ALA A 68 3.41 -19.56 -6.43
CA ALA A 68 3.09 -20.86 -5.84
C ALA A 68 1.58 -21.19 -5.93
N LEU A 69 0.72 -20.21 -5.63
CA LEU A 69 -0.75 -20.36 -5.77
C LEU A 69 -1.19 -20.63 -7.21
N ARG A 70 -0.48 -20.06 -8.19
CA ARG A 70 -0.78 -20.21 -9.62
C ARG A 70 -0.07 -21.40 -10.27
N GLY A 71 0.89 -22.03 -9.59
CA GLY A 71 1.67 -23.16 -10.12
C GLY A 71 2.63 -22.77 -11.25
N ILE A 72 3.05 -21.50 -11.32
CA ILE A 72 3.99 -20.98 -12.33
C ILE A 72 5.28 -20.49 -11.66
N SER A 73 6.35 -20.31 -12.45
CA SER A 73 7.59 -19.75 -11.92
C SER A 73 7.43 -18.26 -11.62
N VAL A 74 8.24 -17.72 -10.70
CA VAL A 74 8.22 -16.28 -10.36
C VAL A 74 8.59 -15.42 -11.58
N SER A 75 9.46 -15.93 -12.45
CA SER A 75 9.82 -15.28 -13.72
C SER A 75 8.66 -15.16 -14.70
N ASP A 76 7.68 -16.06 -14.65
CA ASP A 76 6.52 -16.05 -15.54
C ASP A 76 5.36 -15.19 -15.00
N LEU A 77 5.52 -14.56 -13.84
CA LEU A 77 4.47 -13.76 -13.18
C LEU A 77 4.31 -12.35 -13.78
N ALA A 78 5.25 -11.93 -14.64
CA ALA A 78 5.42 -10.55 -15.12
C ALA A 78 4.49 -10.17 -16.28
#